data_AF-A0A1V2JL11-F1
#
_entry.id   AF-A0A1V2JL11-F1
#
_cell.length_a   1.000
_cell.length_b   1.000
_cell.length_c   1.000
_cell.angle_alpha   90.00
_cell.angle_beta   90.00
_cell.angle_gamma   90.00
#
_symmetry.space_group_name_H-M   'P 1'
#
loop_
_entity.id
_entity.type
_entity.pdbx_description
1 polymer ?
#
loop_
_entity_poly.entity_id
_entity_poly.type
_entity_poly.pdbx_seq_one_letter_code
_entity_poly.pdbx_strand_id
1 'polypeptide(L)'
;MSLEIRKNMEIELLAPLKQITLPNVDLKVSKNKLCLLVAKEKLADIYIQHLTKADGYYAGMEIYTCEASSFCIDQSPPYQSRLLNASFFSKTSLSEETKQFGDEMGGIIRTPSPQEISQTVKKITDRLKAFYLPKAENCILGKRALIEDVLAEPDNYAFPFLTILFAAYKNNLSLDSDALKKALATKSIFGNKQFDLALANKILS
;
A
#
# COMPACT_ATOMS: atom_id res chain seq x y z
N MET A 1 -17.46 15.74 -20.93
CA MET A 1 -17.49 14.30 -20.63
C MET A 1 -18.89 13.92 -20.17
N SER A 2 -19.55 12.92 -20.75
CA SER A 2 -20.87 12.54 -20.24
C SER A 2 -20.68 11.86 -18.89
N LEU A 3 -21.38 12.36 -17.86
CA LEU A 3 -21.48 11.73 -16.53
C LEU A 3 -21.86 10.24 -16.64
N GLU A 4 -22.49 9.87 -17.75
CA GLU A 4 -22.90 8.54 -18.14
C GLU A 4 -21.72 7.56 -18.34
N ILE A 5 -20.64 7.93 -19.04
CA ILE A 5 -19.49 7.04 -19.24
C ILE A 5 -18.84 6.70 -17.90
N ARG A 6 -18.63 7.71 -17.04
CA ARG A 6 -18.12 7.50 -15.69
C ARG A 6 -19.03 6.58 -14.89
N LYS A 7 -20.34 6.83 -14.90
CA LYS A 7 -21.31 6.01 -14.16
C LYS A 7 -21.28 4.55 -14.63
N ASN A 8 -21.21 4.31 -15.94
CA ASN A 8 -21.14 2.97 -16.52
C ASN A 8 -19.83 2.28 -16.13
N MET A 9 -18.70 2.97 -16.19
CA MET A 9 -17.41 2.44 -15.72
C MET A 9 -17.50 2.02 -14.24
N GLU A 10 -17.99 2.89 -13.37
CA GLU A 10 -18.09 2.61 -11.92
C GLU A 10 -19.05 1.45 -11.59
N ILE A 11 -20.09 1.25 -12.41
CA ILE A 11 -21.00 0.10 -12.31
C ILE A 11 -20.28 -1.18 -12.75
N GLU A 12 -19.63 -1.17 -13.91
CA GLU A 12 -18.93 -2.35 -14.45
C GLU A 12 -17.73 -2.74 -13.59
N LEU A 13 -17.02 -1.78 -12.99
CA LEU A 13 -15.90 -2.04 -12.09
C LEU A 13 -16.32 -2.76 -10.80
N LEU A 14 -17.56 -2.56 -10.33
CA LEU A 14 -18.01 -3.15 -9.07
C LEU A 14 -18.03 -4.68 -9.09
N ALA A 15 -18.43 -5.27 -10.22
CA ALA A 15 -18.53 -6.73 -10.36
C ALA A 15 -17.19 -7.46 -10.19
N PRO A 16 -16.11 -7.12 -10.92
CA PRO A 16 -14.81 -7.76 -10.74
C PRO A 16 -14.18 -7.42 -9.39
N LEU A 17 -14.41 -6.23 -8.82
CA LEU A 17 -13.93 -5.92 -7.48
C LEU A 17 -14.53 -6.86 -6.42
N LYS A 18 -15.82 -7.20 -6.53
CA LYS A 18 -16.49 -8.18 -5.64
C LYS A 18 -15.96 -9.60 -5.77
N GLN A 19 -15.31 -9.95 -6.88
CA GLN A 19 -14.72 -11.26 -7.09
C GLN A 19 -13.30 -11.37 -6.50
N ILE A 20 -12.72 -10.26 -6.04
CA ILE A 20 -11.42 -10.27 -5.38
C ILE A 20 -11.59 -10.89 -3.99
N THR A 21 -10.72 -11.83 -3.67
CA THR A 21 -10.61 -12.43 -2.33
C THR A 21 -9.15 -12.41 -1.89
N LEU A 22 -8.92 -12.31 -0.59
CA LEU A 22 -7.62 -12.48 0.05
C LEU A 22 -7.75 -13.55 1.13
N PRO A 23 -6.80 -14.50 1.26
CA PRO A 23 -6.96 -15.64 2.17
C PRO A 23 -7.13 -15.28 3.65
N ASN A 24 -6.50 -14.20 4.11
CA ASN A 24 -6.41 -13.84 5.54
C ASN A 24 -6.88 -12.41 5.83
N VAL A 25 -7.53 -11.76 4.85
CA VAL A 25 -8.03 -10.39 4.97
C VAL A 25 -9.41 -10.34 4.35
N ASP A 26 -10.40 -9.96 5.15
CA ASP A 26 -11.76 -9.78 4.68
C ASP A 26 -11.84 -8.52 3.81
N LEU A 27 -12.61 -8.60 2.72
CA LEU A 27 -12.82 -7.48 1.81
C LEU A 27 -14.28 -7.04 1.81
N LYS A 28 -14.51 -5.78 2.18
CA LYS A 28 -15.79 -5.11 1.95
C LYS A 28 -15.68 -4.21 0.72
N VAL A 29 -16.39 -4.58 -0.33
CA VAL A 29 -16.41 -3.82 -1.58
C VAL A 29 -17.51 -2.76 -1.55
N SER A 30 -17.15 -1.55 -1.94
CA SER A 30 -18.07 -0.45 -2.20
C SER A 30 -17.70 0.23 -3.53
N LYS A 31 -18.43 1.26 -3.92
CA LYS A 31 -18.22 1.94 -5.20
C LYS A 31 -16.77 2.42 -5.32
N ASN A 32 -16.03 1.85 -6.28
CA ASN A 32 -14.62 2.12 -6.56
C ASN A 32 -13.68 1.94 -5.37
N LYS A 33 -14.01 1.09 -4.39
CA LYS A 33 -13.24 1.01 -3.15
C LYS A 33 -13.31 -0.37 -2.52
N LEU A 34 -12.15 -0.88 -2.12
CA LEU A 34 -11.97 -2.07 -1.32
C LEU A 34 -11.58 -1.62 0.10
N CYS A 35 -12.40 -1.97 1.08
CA CYS A 35 -12.08 -1.81 2.50
C CYS A 35 -11.53 -3.16 2.99
N LEU A 36 -10.34 -3.15 3.57
CA LEU A 36 -9.67 -4.34 4.07
C LEU A 36 -9.90 -4.43 5.58
N LEU A 37 -10.33 -5.61 6.04
CA LEU A 37 -10.67 -5.86 7.42
C LEU A 37 -9.97 -7.12 7.95
N VAL A 38 -9.63 -7.09 9.24
CA VAL A 38 -9.20 -8.27 10.00
C VAL A 38 -10.03 -8.29 11.27
N ALA A 39 -10.59 -9.44 11.62
CA ALA A 39 -11.49 -9.57 12.77
C ALA A 39 -12.63 -8.53 12.81
N LYS A 40 -13.17 -8.17 11.63
CA LYS A 40 -14.19 -7.12 11.42
C LYS A 40 -13.75 -5.67 11.69
N GLU A 41 -12.50 -5.45 12.08
CA GLU A 41 -11.94 -4.10 12.21
C GLU A 41 -11.39 -3.63 10.87
N LYS A 42 -11.70 -2.39 10.53
CA LYS A 42 -11.19 -1.77 9.30
C LYS A 42 -9.75 -1.34 9.49
N LEU A 43 -8.86 -1.86 8.65
CA LEU A 43 -7.43 -1.56 8.71
C LEU A 43 -6.96 -0.67 7.57
N ALA A 44 -7.52 -0.84 6.38
CA ALA A 44 -7.04 -0.16 5.18
C ALA A 44 -8.15 0.07 4.15
N ASP A 45 -7.86 0.98 3.23
CA ASP A 45 -8.65 1.26 2.04
C ASP A 45 -7.76 1.25 0.80
N ILE A 46 -8.23 0.59 -0.26
CA ILE A 46 -7.75 0.77 -1.63
C ILE A 46 -8.89 1.41 -2.41
N TYR A 47 -8.64 2.52 -3.08
CA TYR A 47 -9.67 3.27 -3.79
C TYR A 47 -9.24 3.65 -5.20
N ILE A 48 -10.23 3.76 -6.08
CA ILE A 48 -10.09 4.31 -7.44
C ILE A 48 -10.90 5.60 -7.50
N GLN A 49 -10.29 6.68 -7.97
CA GLN A 49 -10.94 7.98 -8.07
C GLN A 49 -10.73 8.58 -9.46
N HIS A 50 -11.78 9.25 -9.97
CA HIS A 50 -11.72 10.00 -11.22
C HIS A 50 -11.21 11.41 -10.99
N LEU A 51 -10.21 11.83 -11.76
CA LEU A 51 -9.75 13.21 -11.84
C LEU A 51 -10.38 13.88 -13.05
N THR A 52 -11.35 14.77 -12.80
CA THR A 52 -12.09 15.46 -13.87
C THR A 52 -11.18 16.30 -14.77
N LYS A 53 -10.15 16.97 -14.21
CA LYS A 53 -9.24 17.80 -15.00
C LYS A 53 -8.27 16.99 -15.87
N ALA A 54 -7.84 15.84 -15.37
CA ALA A 54 -6.91 14.97 -16.10
C ALA A 54 -7.63 13.92 -16.96
N ASP A 55 -8.96 13.88 -16.88
CA ASP A 55 -9.83 12.93 -17.54
C ASP A 55 -9.34 11.47 -17.44
N GLY A 56 -9.17 11.01 -16.20
CA GLY A 56 -8.73 9.65 -15.93
C GLY A 56 -8.84 9.25 -14.48
N TYR A 57 -8.56 7.98 -14.23
CA TYR A 57 -8.64 7.34 -12.93
C TYR A 57 -7.25 7.15 -12.34
N TYR A 58 -7.13 7.38 -11.04
CA TYR A 58 -5.96 7.02 -10.26
C TYR A 58 -6.38 6.06 -9.14
N ALA A 59 -5.46 5.24 -8.70
CA ALA A 59 -5.60 4.44 -7.48
C ALA A 59 -4.82 5.05 -6.32
N GLY A 60 -5.36 4.87 -5.12
CA GLY A 60 -4.69 5.16 -3.86
C GLY A 60 -4.91 4.04 -2.86
N MET A 61 -4.01 3.97 -1.89
CA MET A 61 -4.03 3.00 -0.79
C MET A 61 -3.59 3.65 0.50
N GLU A 62 -4.39 3.44 1.54
CA GLU A 62 -4.11 3.90 2.89
C GLU A 62 -4.27 2.73 3.85
N ILE A 63 -3.28 2.52 4.71
CA ILE A 63 -3.37 1.61 5.86
C ILE A 63 -3.32 2.48 7.10
N TYR A 64 -4.41 2.47 7.86
CA TYR A 64 -4.59 3.34 9.01
C TYR A 64 -3.95 2.74 10.26
N THR A 65 -4.18 1.44 10.46
CA THR A 65 -3.68 0.69 11.61
C THR A 65 -3.47 -0.77 11.23
N CYS A 66 -2.47 -1.39 11.84
CA CYS A 66 -2.18 -2.83 11.80
C CYS A 66 -1.21 -3.17 12.94
N GLU A 67 -0.88 -4.44 13.11
CA GLU A 67 0.10 -4.86 14.13
C GLU A 67 1.46 -4.16 13.96
N ALA A 68 1.88 -3.91 12.70
CA ALA A 68 3.10 -3.17 12.41
C ALA A 68 3.03 -1.72 12.92
N SER A 69 1.88 -1.05 12.78
CA SER A 69 1.73 0.33 13.25
C SER A 69 1.77 0.39 14.77
N SER A 70 1.07 -0.52 15.45
CA SER A 70 1.09 -0.61 16.92
C SER A 70 2.51 -0.88 17.42
N PHE A 71 3.20 -1.86 16.81
CA PHE A 71 4.60 -2.16 17.13
C PHE A 71 5.47 -0.90 17.06
N CYS A 72 5.38 -0.13 15.96
CA CYS A 72 6.20 1.08 15.77
C CYS A 72 5.91 2.15 16.82
N ILE A 73 4.64 2.40 17.13
CA ILE A 73 4.22 3.40 18.11
C ILE A 73 4.68 2.99 19.52
N ASP A 74 4.55 1.72 19.87
CA ASP A 74 4.93 1.20 21.19
C ASP A 74 6.44 1.32 21.47
N GLN A 75 7.28 1.38 20.43
CA GLN A 75 8.72 1.64 20.60
C GLN A 75 9.03 3.08 21.01
N SER A 76 8.05 3.98 20.94
CA SER A 76 8.20 5.41 21.27
C SER A 76 9.42 6.05 20.56
N PRO A 77 9.50 6.00 19.21
CA PRO A 77 10.65 6.53 18.49
C PRO A 77 10.84 8.03 18.75
N PRO A 78 12.08 8.53 18.83
CA PRO A 78 12.37 9.95 19.06
C PRO A 78 12.19 10.81 17.80
N TYR A 79 11.39 10.35 16.84
CA TYR A 79 11.13 11.00 15.56
C TYR A 79 9.68 10.79 15.15
N GLN A 80 9.16 11.71 14.35
CA GLN A 80 7.78 11.68 13.89
C GLN A 80 7.62 10.81 12.64
N SER A 81 6.35 10.51 12.31
CA SER A 81 5.99 9.89 11.03
C SER A 81 6.55 10.70 9.86
N ARG A 82 6.98 10.02 8.80
CA ARG A 82 7.36 10.65 7.53
C ARG A 82 6.16 11.10 6.70
N LEU A 83 4.98 10.54 6.97
CA LEU A 83 3.78 10.84 6.21
C LEU A 83 3.16 12.14 6.71
N LEU A 84 2.64 12.93 5.76
CA LEU A 84 1.91 14.17 6.05
C LEU A 84 0.43 13.93 6.44
N ASN A 85 0.04 12.68 6.63
CA ASN A 85 -1.30 12.26 7.03
C ASN A 85 -1.21 11.29 8.23
N ALA A 86 -2.38 10.93 8.78
CA ALA A 86 -2.47 10.07 9.95
C ALA A 86 -2.35 8.56 9.64
N SER A 87 -2.09 8.19 8.38
CA SER A 87 -1.97 6.78 7.98
C SER A 87 -0.61 6.22 8.39
N PHE A 88 -0.55 4.90 8.59
CA PHE A 88 0.71 4.17 8.75
C PHE A 88 1.41 3.90 7.41
N PHE A 89 0.60 3.65 6.37
CA PHE A 89 1.05 3.57 5.00
C PHE A 89 0.13 4.40 4.11
N SER A 90 0.70 5.12 3.16
CA SER A 90 -0.05 5.93 2.19
C SER A 90 0.66 5.90 0.84
N LYS A 91 -0.04 5.46 -0.21
CA LYS A 91 0.45 5.49 -1.59
C LYS A 91 -0.63 5.99 -2.53
N THR A 92 -0.20 6.73 -3.54
CA THR A 92 -1.02 7.07 -4.70
C THR A 92 -0.27 6.74 -5.97
N SER A 93 -1.01 6.40 -7.01
CA SER A 93 -0.47 6.30 -8.37
C SER A 93 -0.14 7.68 -8.95
N LEU A 94 -0.68 8.75 -8.38
CA LEU A 94 -0.36 10.10 -8.84
C LEU A 94 1.13 10.39 -8.63
N SER A 95 1.78 10.85 -9.70
CA SER A 95 3.22 11.12 -9.73
C SER A 95 4.09 9.89 -9.42
N GLU A 96 3.55 8.67 -9.56
CA GLU A 96 4.33 7.45 -9.45
C GLU A 96 5.35 7.35 -10.59
N GLU A 97 6.64 7.27 -10.25
CA GLU A 97 7.72 7.14 -11.24
C GLU A 97 7.67 5.82 -12.01
N THR A 98 7.25 4.76 -11.33
CA THR A 98 7.25 3.37 -11.85
C THR A 98 6.09 3.07 -12.78
N LYS A 99 5.08 3.95 -12.88
CA LYS A 99 3.89 3.80 -13.73
C LYS A 99 3.21 2.43 -13.60
N GLN A 100 3.10 1.91 -12.38
CA GLN A 100 2.56 0.58 -12.12
C GLN A 100 1.04 0.54 -12.32
N PHE A 101 0.35 1.63 -11.97
CA PHE A 101 -1.10 1.72 -12.16
C PHE A 101 -1.49 2.29 -13.52
N GLY A 102 -1.13 3.55 -13.77
CA GLY A 102 -1.49 4.29 -14.98
C GLY A 102 -0.35 4.37 -15.98
N ASP A 103 -0.69 4.28 -17.27
CA ASP A 103 0.30 4.29 -18.36
C ASP A 103 0.71 5.73 -18.74
N GLU A 104 -0.08 6.72 -18.34
CA GLU A 104 0.12 8.14 -18.67
C GLU A 104 1.12 8.83 -17.73
N MET A 105 1.70 9.94 -18.20
CA MET A 105 2.39 10.86 -17.29
C MET A 105 1.41 11.35 -16.20
N GLY A 106 1.81 11.17 -14.93
CA GLY A 106 0.96 11.44 -13.78
C GLY A 106 0.23 10.21 -13.22
N GLY A 107 0.42 9.01 -13.81
CA GLY A 107 0.01 7.74 -13.20
C GLY A 107 -1.50 7.46 -13.23
N ILE A 108 -2.19 7.99 -14.25
CA ILE A 108 -3.63 7.75 -14.46
C ILE A 108 -3.89 6.72 -15.56
N ILE A 109 -5.04 6.06 -15.48
CA ILE A 109 -5.67 5.35 -16.61
C ILE A 109 -6.73 6.29 -17.19
N ARG A 110 -6.62 6.66 -18.46
CA ARG A 110 -7.58 7.57 -19.12
C ARG A 110 -9.01 7.06 -19.02
N THR A 111 -9.96 8.00 -18.98
CA THR A 111 -11.37 7.65 -19.13
C THR A 111 -11.58 6.95 -20.47
N PRO A 112 -12.21 5.76 -20.50
CA PRO A 112 -12.41 5.02 -21.74
C PRO A 112 -13.50 5.63 -22.61
N SER A 113 -13.47 5.31 -23.90
CA SER A 113 -14.67 5.40 -24.74
C SER A 113 -15.71 4.34 -24.32
N PRO A 114 -16.99 4.47 -24.69
CA PRO A 114 -18.03 3.49 -24.32
C PRO A 114 -17.67 2.04 -24.69
N GLN A 115 -16.97 1.82 -25.80
CA GLN A 115 -16.58 0.50 -26.28
C GLN A 115 -15.42 -0.13 -25.49
N GLU A 116 -14.65 0.69 -24.77
CA GLU A 116 -13.42 0.28 -24.06
C GLU A 116 -13.63 0.11 -22.54
N ILE A 117 -14.85 0.30 -22.05
CA ILE A 117 -15.16 0.24 -20.61
C ILE A 117 -14.70 -1.09 -20.01
N SER A 118 -15.13 -2.22 -20.59
CA SER A 118 -14.79 -3.55 -20.11
C SER A 118 -13.27 -3.81 -20.07
N GLN A 119 -12.54 -3.38 -21.12
CA GLN A 119 -11.07 -3.49 -21.17
C GLN A 119 -10.42 -2.65 -20.06
N THR A 120 -10.92 -1.44 -19.82
CA THR A 120 -10.38 -0.54 -18.80
C THR A 120 -10.67 -1.07 -17.40
N VAL A 121 -11.86 -1.60 -17.16
CA VAL A 121 -12.25 -2.27 -15.91
C VAL A 121 -11.33 -3.46 -15.63
N LYS A 122 -11.08 -4.30 -16.63
CA LYS A 122 -10.13 -5.42 -16.52
C LYS A 122 -8.73 -4.91 -16.17
N LYS A 123 -8.25 -3.88 -16.88
CA LYS A 123 -6.94 -3.28 -16.62
C LYS A 123 -6.81 -2.77 -15.19
N ILE A 124 -7.76 -1.96 -14.71
CA ILE A 124 -7.78 -1.46 -13.32
C ILE A 124 -7.70 -2.65 -12.35
N THR A 125 -8.56 -3.65 -12.54
CA THR A 125 -8.61 -4.83 -11.66
C THR A 125 -7.27 -5.58 -11.65
N ASP A 126 -6.67 -5.81 -12.81
CA ASP A 126 -5.39 -6.51 -12.95
C ASP A 126 -4.25 -5.73 -12.26
N ARG A 127 -4.22 -4.39 -12.40
CA ARG A 127 -3.23 -3.54 -11.72
C ARG A 127 -3.40 -3.56 -10.20
N LEU A 128 -4.63 -3.52 -9.70
CA LEU A 128 -4.88 -3.64 -8.26
C LEU A 128 -4.40 -4.98 -7.71
N LYS A 129 -4.68 -6.08 -8.43
CA LYS A 129 -4.23 -7.43 -8.05
C LYS A 129 -2.71 -7.58 -8.08
N ALA A 130 -2.04 -6.95 -9.04
CA ALA A 130 -0.60 -7.06 -9.18
C ALA A 130 0.17 -6.20 -8.17
N PHE A 131 -0.28 -4.96 -7.90
CA PHE A 131 0.55 -3.96 -7.22
C PHE A 131 -0.01 -3.47 -5.89
N TYR A 132 -1.33 -3.47 -5.69
CA TYR A 132 -1.95 -2.89 -4.50
C TYR A 132 -2.30 -3.95 -3.46
N LEU A 133 -3.00 -5.00 -3.87
CA LEU A 133 -3.46 -6.06 -2.94
C LEU A 133 -2.30 -6.77 -2.24
N PRO A 134 -1.21 -7.19 -2.93
CA PRO A 134 -0.11 -7.88 -2.25
C PRO A 134 0.58 -6.98 -1.23
N LYS A 135 0.81 -5.70 -1.57
CA LYS A 135 1.40 -4.70 -0.65
C LYS A 135 0.53 -4.49 0.59
N ALA A 136 -0.79 -4.34 0.38
CA ALA A 136 -1.72 -4.18 1.49
C ALA A 136 -1.69 -5.40 2.42
N GLU A 137 -1.76 -6.60 1.85
CA GLU A 137 -1.74 -7.85 2.60
C GLU A 137 -0.40 -8.06 3.33
N ASN A 138 0.73 -7.79 2.67
CA ASN A 138 2.07 -7.88 3.27
C ASN A 138 2.19 -6.96 4.49
N CYS A 139 1.72 -5.71 4.38
CA CYS A 139 1.79 -4.72 5.43
C CYS A 139 0.84 -5.04 6.59
N ILE A 140 -0.42 -5.39 6.30
CA ILE A 140 -1.42 -5.74 7.32
C ILE A 140 -0.98 -6.96 8.12
N LEU A 141 -0.50 -8.01 7.44
CA LEU A 141 -0.15 -9.27 8.09
C LEU A 141 1.30 -9.33 8.56
N GLY A 142 2.14 -8.34 8.23
CA GLY A 142 3.56 -8.36 8.55
C GLY A 142 4.32 -9.51 7.90
N LYS A 143 4.00 -9.83 6.64
CA LYS A 143 4.70 -10.89 5.90
C LYS A 143 6.15 -10.50 5.64
N ARG A 144 7.05 -11.48 5.51
CA ARG A 144 8.46 -11.25 5.14
C ARG A 144 8.65 -10.33 3.91
N ALA A 145 7.76 -10.43 2.91
CA ALA A 145 7.79 -9.60 1.71
C ALA A 145 7.62 -8.09 1.99
N LEU A 146 7.08 -7.72 3.15
CA LEU A 146 6.99 -6.33 3.59
C LEU A 146 8.35 -5.64 3.64
N ILE A 147 9.43 -6.38 3.94
CA ILE A 147 10.79 -5.80 3.97
C ILE A 147 11.16 -5.24 2.60
N GLU A 148 10.96 -6.01 1.54
CA GLU A 148 11.25 -5.56 0.17
C GLU A 148 10.29 -4.47 -0.29
N ASP A 149 9.01 -4.52 0.14
CA ASP A 149 8.05 -3.46 -0.15
C ASP A 149 8.46 -2.12 0.46
N VAL A 150 8.98 -2.11 1.69
CA VAL A 150 9.47 -0.90 2.34
C VAL A 150 10.77 -0.42 1.69
N LEU A 151 11.68 -1.33 1.34
CA LEU A 151 12.94 -0.94 0.68
C LEU A 151 12.71 -0.32 -0.70
N ALA A 152 11.70 -0.80 -1.44
CA ALA A 152 11.35 -0.26 -2.75
C ALA A 152 10.74 1.14 -2.66
N GLU A 153 9.91 1.41 -1.63
CA GLU A 153 9.13 2.63 -1.54
C GLU A 153 9.05 3.15 -0.09
N PRO A 154 10.18 3.51 0.54
CA PRO A 154 10.21 3.79 1.97
C PRO A 154 9.38 5.02 2.35
N ASP A 155 9.24 5.99 1.46
CA ASP A 155 8.51 7.23 1.73
C ASP A 155 6.99 7.03 1.80
N ASN A 156 6.48 5.85 1.43
CA ASN A 156 5.07 5.50 1.60
C ASN A 156 4.73 4.99 3.02
N TYR A 157 5.72 4.83 3.91
CA TYR A 157 5.54 4.32 5.27
C TYR A 157 5.86 5.38 6.33
N ALA A 158 5.08 5.41 7.40
CA ALA A 158 5.27 6.33 8.52
C ALA A 158 6.64 6.16 9.21
N PHE A 159 7.05 4.90 9.45
CA PHE A 159 8.28 4.55 10.16
C PHE A 159 9.05 3.43 9.43
N PRO A 160 9.71 3.71 8.28
CA PRO A 160 10.17 2.66 7.36
C PRO A 160 11.09 1.61 8.01
N PHE A 161 12.12 2.04 8.74
CA PHE A 161 13.01 1.12 9.44
C PHE A 161 12.27 0.27 10.49
N LEU A 162 11.38 0.87 11.28
CA LEU A 162 10.62 0.12 12.30
C LEU A 162 9.63 -0.86 11.67
N THR A 163 9.05 -0.54 10.51
CA THR A 163 8.23 -1.48 9.72
C THR A 163 9.05 -2.70 9.27
N ILE A 164 10.28 -2.48 8.81
CA ILE A 164 11.20 -3.57 8.46
C ILE A 164 11.56 -4.40 9.69
N LEU A 165 11.85 -3.75 10.81
CA LEU A 165 12.18 -4.41 12.08
C LEU A 165 11.02 -5.27 12.58
N PHE A 166 9.79 -4.77 12.50
CA PHE A 166 8.59 -5.54 12.80
C PHE A 166 8.48 -6.79 11.92
N ALA A 167 8.59 -6.62 10.59
CA ALA A 167 8.51 -7.74 9.66
C ALA A 167 9.62 -8.77 9.93
N ALA A 168 10.83 -8.32 10.24
CA ALA A 168 11.93 -9.20 10.61
C ALA A 168 11.62 -10.00 11.87
N TYR A 169 11.22 -9.32 12.94
CA TYR A 169 10.87 -9.91 14.23
C TYR A 169 9.75 -10.94 14.08
N LYS A 170 8.64 -10.54 13.44
CA LYS A 170 7.47 -11.40 13.23
C LYS A 170 7.77 -12.66 12.40
N ASN A 171 8.77 -12.61 11.53
CA ASN A 171 9.18 -13.72 10.68
C ASN A 171 10.46 -14.43 11.18
N ASN A 172 10.85 -14.22 12.46
CA ASN A 172 12.01 -14.85 13.10
C ASN A 172 13.32 -14.68 12.31
N LEU A 173 13.52 -13.50 11.71
CA LEU A 173 14.77 -13.18 11.01
C LEU A 173 15.79 -12.61 11.98
N SER A 174 17.04 -13.07 11.88
CA SER A 174 18.16 -12.46 12.61
C SER A 174 18.73 -11.24 11.87
N LEU A 175 19.54 -10.46 12.59
CA LEU A 175 20.32 -9.35 12.02
C LEU A 175 21.22 -9.77 10.85
N ASP A 176 21.69 -11.02 10.86
CA ASP A 176 22.58 -11.56 9.85
C ASP A 176 21.90 -12.02 8.57
N SER A 177 20.56 -12.00 8.53
CA SER A 177 19.81 -12.35 7.33
C SER A 177 20.08 -11.36 6.20
N ASP A 178 20.11 -11.84 4.95
CA ASP A 178 20.42 -11.01 3.78
C ASP A 178 19.47 -9.81 3.64
N ALA A 179 18.19 -10.01 3.97
CA ALA A 179 17.17 -8.97 3.94
C ALA A 179 17.50 -7.83 4.93
N LEU A 180 17.97 -8.16 6.13
CA LEU A 180 18.32 -7.17 7.16
C LEU A 180 19.66 -6.51 6.85
N LYS A 181 20.64 -7.26 6.35
CA LYS A 181 21.91 -6.68 5.85
C LYS A 181 21.66 -5.62 4.77
N LYS A 182 20.77 -5.91 3.80
CA LYS A 182 20.35 -4.97 2.75
C LYS A 182 19.66 -3.74 3.35
N ALA A 183 18.76 -3.93 4.30
CA ALA A 183 18.07 -2.83 4.97
C ALA A 183 19.06 -1.93 5.75
N LEU A 184 19.97 -2.52 6.54
CA LEU A 184 20.98 -1.79 7.31
C LEU A 184 21.94 -0.98 6.43
N ALA A 185 22.16 -1.39 5.18
CA ALA A 185 22.95 -0.65 4.19
C ALA A 185 22.19 0.51 3.54
N THR A 186 20.85 0.53 3.62
CA THR A 186 20.01 1.54 2.98
C THR A 186 19.84 2.75 3.90
N LYS A 187 20.49 3.87 3.59
CA LYS A 187 20.44 5.06 4.46
C LYS A 187 19.06 5.71 4.52
N SER A 188 18.29 5.65 3.44
CA SER A 188 17.02 6.34 3.30
C SER A 188 15.92 5.82 4.22
N ILE A 189 16.02 4.64 4.83
CA ILE A 189 14.95 4.07 5.68
C ILE A 189 15.03 4.49 7.16
N PHE A 190 16.18 4.96 7.63
CA PHE A 190 16.37 5.31 9.04
C PHE A 190 15.62 6.60 9.41
N GLY A 191 14.94 6.59 10.56
CA GLY A 191 14.38 7.80 11.16
C GLY A 191 15.39 8.46 12.10
N ASN A 192 15.93 7.67 13.03
CA ASN A 192 17.06 8.02 13.88
C ASN A 192 17.99 6.83 13.96
N LYS A 193 19.10 6.88 13.20
CA LYS A 193 19.99 5.73 13.03
C LYS A 193 20.50 5.14 14.35
N GLN A 194 20.82 5.98 15.34
CA GLN A 194 21.33 5.49 16.62
C GLN A 194 20.25 4.70 17.38
N PHE A 195 19.05 5.27 17.50
CA PHE A 195 17.90 4.61 18.11
C PHE A 195 17.52 3.33 17.36
N ASP A 196 17.39 3.42 16.05
CA ASP A 196 16.96 2.34 15.17
C ASP A 196 17.91 1.13 15.28
N LEU A 197 19.23 1.36 15.25
CA LEU A 197 20.21 0.28 15.38
C LEU A 197 20.24 -0.32 16.80
N ALA A 198 20.13 0.50 17.84
CA ALA A 198 20.08 0.00 19.21
C ALA A 198 18.86 -0.89 19.43
N LEU A 199 17.71 -0.48 18.88
CA LEU A 199 16.47 -1.25 18.96
C LEU A 199 16.53 -2.54 18.15
N ALA A 200 17.07 -2.51 16.93
CA ALA A 200 17.23 -3.71 16.11
C ALA A 200 18.11 -4.76 16.82
N ASN A 201 19.22 -4.34 17.44
CA ASN A 201 20.02 -5.22 18.28
C ASN A 201 19.22 -5.78 19.45
N LYS A 202 18.44 -4.97 20.16
CA LYS A 202 17.62 -5.46 21.28
C LYS A 202 16.59 -6.52 20.87
N ILE A 203 15.98 -6.39 19.69
CA ILE A 203 14.83 -7.20 19.27
C ILE A 203 15.24 -8.46 18.48
N LEU A 204 16.34 -8.39 17.71
CA LEU A 204 16.73 -9.45 16.76
C LEU A 204 18.06 -10.16 17.10
N SER A 205 18.67 -9.86 18.26
CA SER A 205 19.84 -10.61 18.75
C SER A 205 19.45 -11.94 19.37
#